data_AF-A0A1E4F8G0-F1
#
_entry.id   AF-A0A1E4F8G0-F1
#
_cell.length_a   1.000
_cell.length_b   1.000
_cell.length_c   1.000
_cell.angle_alpha   90.00
_cell.angle_beta   90.00
_cell.angle_gamma   90.00
#
_symmetry.space_group_name_H-M   'P 1'
#
loop_
_entity.id
_entity.type
_entity.pdbx_description
1 polymer ?
#
loop_
_entity_poly.entity_id
_entity_poly.type
_entity_poly.pdbx_seq_one_letter_code
_entity_poly.pdbx_strand_id
1 'polypeptide(L)'
;MLVCQCNMITSKEIEDIVLDLLQADPWQLVVPAKVYAELNRRAKCSGCVPNVVDIIVRVTENYHAQQAHQPAELVNLQSGLEKLKKQRIGVRRERRSTSHRAA
;
A
#
# COMPACT_ATOMS: atom_id res chain seq x y z
N MET A 1 23.61 11.52 6.98
CA MET A 1 24.56 11.61 5.86
C MET A 1 24.03 12.60 4.83
N LEU A 2 24.87 13.39 4.15
CA LEU A 2 24.41 14.27 3.07
C LEU A 2 24.10 13.43 1.81
N VAL A 3 22.90 13.58 1.24
CA VAL A 3 22.45 12.81 0.07
C VAL A 3 22.42 13.68 -1.19
N CYS A 4 21.97 14.92 -1.07
CA CYS A 4 21.92 15.88 -2.17
C CYS A 4 22.81 17.09 -1.87
N GLN A 5 23.83 17.32 -2.69
CA GLN A 5 24.68 18.51 -2.59
C GLN A 5 23.98 19.78 -3.10
N CYS A 6 23.19 19.70 -4.18
CA CYS A 6 22.57 20.89 -4.79
C CYS A 6 21.48 21.54 -3.93
N ASN A 7 20.80 20.74 -3.11
CA ASN A 7 19.72 21.18 -2.25
C ASN A 7 20.06 21.05 -0.76
N MET A 8 21.28 20.59 -0.41
CA MET A 8 21.69 20.30 0.97
C MET A 8 20.65 19.46 1.72
N ILE A 9 20.29 18.30 1.15
CA ILE A 9 19.33 17.36 1.75
C ILE A 9 20.10 16.21 2.39
N THR A 10 19.75 15.90 3.62
CA THR A 10 20.31 14.82 4.41
C THR A 10 19.46 13.55 4.31
N SER A 11 20.07 12.41 4.60
CA SER A 11 19.39 11.11 4.66
C SER A 11 18.27 11.13 5.70
N LYS A 12 18.49 11.78 6.84
CA LYS A 12 17.52 11.85 7.93
C LYS A 12 16.25 12.59 7.51
N GLU A 13 16.38 13.75 6.85
CA GLU A 13 15.21 14.48 6.32
C GLU A 13 14.39 13.61 5.35
N ILE A 14 15.05 12.80 4.52
CA ILE A 14 14.35 11.87 3.61
C ILE A 14 13.67 10.76 4.40
N GLU A 15 14.37 10.14 5.35
CA GLU A 15 13.84 9.06 6.20
C GLU A 15 12.61 9.52 6.98
N ASP A 16 12.67 10.70 7.62
CA ASP A 16 11.59 11.28 8.40
C ASP A 16 10.34 11.51 7.52
N ILE A 17 10.52 12.11 6.32
CA ILE A 17 9.41 12.31 5.38
C ILE A 17 8.81 10.99 4.89
N VAL A 18 9.63 9.99 4.58
CA VAL A 18 9.13 8.68 4.13
C VAL A 18 8.32 8.02 5.24
N LEU A 19 8.78 8.10 6.49
CA LEU A 19 8.04 7.60 7.65
C LEU A 19 6.72 8.35 7.84
N ASP A 20 6.71 9.67 7.76
CA ASP A 20 5.49 10.49 7.88
C ASP A 20 4.45 10.11 6.81
N LEU A 21 4.90 9.92 5.56
CA LEU A 21 4.04 9.47 4.46
C LEU A 21 3.44 8.08 4.71
N LEU A 22 4.23 7.14 5.24
CA LEU A 22 3.79 5.78 5.54
C LEU A 22 2.91 5.71 6.80
N GLN A 23 3.10 6.62 7.77
CA GLN A 23 2.23 6.77 8.93
C GLN A 23 0.85 7.30 8.53
N ALA A 24 0.80 8.22 7.58
CA ALA A 24 -0.45 8.74 7.03
C ALA A 24 -1.21 7.68 6.22
N ASP A 25 -0.51 6.92 5.38
CA ASP A 25 -1.06 5.78 4.65
C ASP A 25 0.02 4.69 4.42
N PRO A 26 -0.06 3.55 5.16
CA PRO A 26 0.93 2.47 5.09
C PRO A 26 1.10 1.84 3.70
N TRP A 27 0.10 1.94 2.81
CA TRP A 27 0.10 1.28 1.51
C TRP A 27 0.32 2.25 0.35
N GLN A 28 0.60 3.51 0.65
CA GLN A 28 0.83 4.52 -0.35
C GLN A 28 2.17 4.29 -1.08
N LEU A 29 2.16 4.44 -2.41
CA LEU A 29 3.39 4.48 -3.19
C LEU A 29 4.19 5.77 -2.89
N VAL A 30 5.36 5.60 -2.28
CA VAL A 30 6.32 6.67 -2.03
C VAL A 30 7.29 6.74 -3.22
N VAL A 31 7.37 7.92 -3.84
CA VAL A 31 8.25 8.20 -4.99
C VAL A 31 9.12 9.42 -4.69
N PRO A 32 10.31 9.55 -5.32
CA PRO A 32 11.17 10.72 -5.12
C PRO A 32 10.42 12.04 -5.34
N ALA A 33 9.53 12.13 -6.34
CA ALA A 33 8.74 13.32 -6.59
C ALA A 33 7.88 13.76 -5.40
N LYS A 34 7.31 12.81 -4.63
CA LYS A 34 6.56 13.10 -3.40
C LYS A 34 7.48 13.60 -2.29
N VAL A 35 8.62 12.94 -2.10
CA VAL A 35 9.62 13.37 -1.10
C VAL A 35 10.09 14.81 -1.37
N TYR A 36 10.38 15.15 -2.62
CA TYR A 36 10.75 16.50 -3.02
C TYR A 36 9.62 17.52 -2.83
N ALA A 37 8.36 17.10 -3.04
CA ALA A 37 7.19 17.94 -2.77
C ALA A 37 7.08 18.27 -1.28
N GLU A 38 7.20 17.27 -0.39
CA GLU A 38 7.19 17.49 1.07
C GLU A 38 8.36 18.36 1.55
N LEU A 39 9.53 18.21 0.94
CA LEU A 39 10.69 19.09 1.20
C LEU A 39 10.48 20.54 0.72
N ASN A 40 9.42 20.82 -0.03
CA ASN A 40 9.18 22.09 -0.72
C ASN A 40 10.37 22.51 -1.62
N ARG A 41 11.04 21.54 -2.25
CA ARG A 41 12.22 21.75 -3.09
C ARG A 41 12.05 21.02 -4.42
N ARG A 42 12.48 21.65 -5.53
CA ARG A 42 12.59 20.97 -6.83
C ARG A 42 13.94 20.27 -6.95
N ALA A 43 13.99 19.15 -7.67
CA ALA A 43 15.25 18.51 -8.02
C ALA A 43 16.03 19.41 -9.00
N LYS A 44 17.25 19.81 -8.63
CA LYS A 44 18.09 20.70 -9.46
C LYS A 44 18.87 19.94 -10.54
N CYS A 45 19.65 18.93 -10.15
CA CYS A 45 20.50 18.14 -11.06
C CYS A 45 20.07 16.67 -11.19
N SER A 46 19.07 16.25 -10.40
CA SER A 46 18.55 14.86 -10.26
C SER A 46 19.57 13.72 -10.01
N GLY A 47 20.88 13.99 -9.91
CA GLY A 47 21.90 12.95 -9.72
C GLY A 47 21.83 12.18 -8.39
N CYS A 48 21.17 12.72 -7.36
CA CYS A 48 20.97 12.06 -6.08
C CYS A 48 19.69 11.20 -6.01
N VAL A 49 18.86 11.19 -7.05
CA VAL A 49 17.58 10.46 -7.07
C VAL A 49 17.75 8.96 -6.81
N PRO A 50 18.75 8.24 -7.37
CA PRO A 50 18.95 6.83 -7.05
C PRO A 50 19.14 6.57 -5.55
N ASN A 51 19.97 7.39 -4.88
CA ASN A 51 20.18 7.28 -3.44
C ASN A 51 18.90 7.57 -2.64
N VAL A 52 18.05 8.48 -3.12
CA VAL A 52 16.73 8.73 -2.51
C VAL A 52 15.84 7.49 -2.64
N VAL A 53 15.84 6.83 -3.80
CA VAL A 53 15.09 5.58 -4.01
C VAL A 53 15.58 4.48 -3.07
N ASP A 54 16.89 4.31 -2.92
CA ASP A 54 17.45 3.31 -1.99
C ASP A 54 17.01 3.55 -0.55
N ILE A 55 16.96 4.82 -0.12
CA ILE A 55 16.44 5.20 1.21
C ILE A 55 14.95 4.86 1.32
N ILE A 56 14.14 5.21 0.31
CA ILE A 56 12.70 4.90 0.28
C ILE A 56 12.49 3.39 0.45
N VAL A 57 13.19 2.56 -0.34
CA VAL A 57 13.06 1.10 -0.29
C VAL A 57 13.41 0.59 1.11
N ARG A 58 14.58 0.94 1.63
CA ARG A 58 15.03 0.51 2.97
C ARG A 58 14.05 0.90 4.07
N VAL A 59 13.57 2.15 4.08
CA VAL A 59 12.66 2.64 5.13
C VAL A 59 11.31 1.94 5.03
N THR A 60 10.78 1.77 3.82
CA THR A 60 9.50 1.11 3.59
C THR A 60 9.54 -0.35 4.02
N GLU A 61 10.59 -1.09 3.65
CA GLU A 61 10.78 -2.48 4.08
C GLU A 61 10.85 -2.60 5.61
N ASN A 62 11.64 -1.74 6.26
CA ASN A 62 11.75 -1.73 7.72
C ASN A 62 10.43 -1.38 8.41
N TYR A 63 9.69 -0.42 7.87
CA TYR A 63 8.39 -0.02 8.40
C TYR A 63 7.38 -1.17 8.36
N HIS A 64 7.26 -1.85 7.22
CA HIS A 64 6.34 -2.98 7.09
C HIS A 64 6.79 -4.22 7.86
N ALA A 65 8.10 -4.46 7.98
CA ALA A 65 8.63 -5.55 8.81
C ALA A 65 8.26 -5.36 10.30
N GLN A 66 8.25 -4.12 10.79
CA GLN A 66 7.86 -3.80 12.16
C GLN A 66 6.33 -3.87 12.38
N GLN A 67 5.54 -3.56 11.35
CA GLN A 67 4.07 -3.60 11.42
C GLN A 67 3.44 -4.94 11.05
N ALA A 68 4.22 -5.91 10.60
CA ALA A 68 3.70 -7.22 10.25
C ALA A 68 3.08 -7.91 11.48
N HIS A 69 1.75 -7.92 11.54
CA HIS A 69 0.98 -8.75 12.48
C HIS A 69 1.31 -10.23 12.23
N GLN A 70 1.32 -11.03 13.30
CA GLN A 70 1.52 -12.47 13.13
C GLN A 70 0.41 -13.03 12.24
N PRO A 71 0.73 -13.90 11.25
CA PRO A 71 -0.25 -14.43 10.29
C PRO A 71 -1.42 -15.16 10.94
N ALA A 72 -1.30 -15.57 12.21
CA ALA A 72 -2.38 -16.16 13.00
C ALA A 72 -3.52 -15.18 13.35
N GLU A 73 -3.29 -13.87 13.26
CA GLU A 73 -4.27 -12.83 13.64
C GLU A 73 -5.11 -12.31 12.46
N LEU A 74 -4.81 -12.76 11.23
CA LEU A 74 -5.51 -12.33 10.03
C LEU A 74 -6.79 -13.15 9.80
N VAL A 75 -7.94 -12.46 9.81
CA VAL A 75 -9.22 -13.09 9.45
C VAL A 75 -9.23 -13.44 7.96
N ASN A 76 -9.31 -14.73 7.63
CA ASN A 76 -9.42 -15.19 6.26
C ASN A 76 -10.83 -14.94 5.70
N LEU A 77 -11.04 -13.72 5.19
CA LEU A 77 -12.29 -13.29 4.56
C LEU A 77 -12.65 -14.14 3.33
N GLN A 78 -11.67 -14.70 2.62
CA GLN A 78 -11.92 -15.55 1.45
C GLN A 78 -12.74 -16.78 1.85
N SER A 79 -12.39 -17.44 2.96
CA SER A 79 -13.12 -18.59 3.47
C SER A 79 -14.57 -18.26 3.84
N GLY A 80 -14.82 -17.07 4.40
CA GLY A 80 -16.17 -16.56 4.69
C GLY A 80 -16.97 -16.28 3.41
N LEU A 81 -16.33 -15.65 2.42
CA LEU A 81 -16.95 -15.37 1.12
C LEU A 81 -17.34 -16.64 0.37
N GLU A 82 -16.50 -17.67 0.39
CA GLU A 82 -16.82 -18.96 -0.22
C GLU A 82 -18.05 -19.63 0.43
N LYS A 83 -18.15 -19.58 1.77
CA LYS A 83 -19.33 -20.07 2.49
C LYS A 83 -20.60 -19.33 2.05
N LEU A 84 -20.55 -18.00 1.96
CA LEU A 84 -21.69 -17.18 1.49
C LEU A 84 -22.08 -17.49 0.04
N LYS A 85 -21.10 -17.66 -0.85
CA LYS A 85 -21.34 -18.05 -2.26
C LYS A 85 -22.04 -19.40 -2.35
N LYS A 86 -21.61 -20.40 -1.58
CA LYS A 86 -22.26 -21.74 -1.51
C LYS A 86 -23.70 -21.65 -1.02
N GLN A 87 -23.97 -20.84 0.01
CA GLN A 87 -25.33 -20.62 0.53
C GLN A 87 -26.27 -19.97 -0.50
N ARG A 88 -25.75 -19.07 -1.37
CA ARG A 88 -26.54 -18.42 -2.43
C ARG A 88 -26.96 -19.39 -3.54
N ILE A 89 -26.14 -20.39 -3.84
CA ILE A 89 -26.41 -21.39 -4.90
C ILE A 89 -27.49 -22.39 -4.44
N GLY A 90 -27.62 -22.63 -3.13
CA GLY A 90 -28.53 -23.61 -2.55
C GLY A 90 -30.02 -23.25 -2.58
N VAL A 91 -30.41 -22.04 -2.99
CA VAL A 91 -31.83 -21.67 -3.07
C VAL A 91 -32.13 -21.05 -4.43
N ARG A 92 -32.47 -21.90 -5.41
CA ARG A 92 -33.32 -21.46 -6.54
C ARG A 92 -34.65 -21.01 -5.95
N ARG A 93 -34.77 -19.73 -5.59
CA ARG A 93 -36.06 -19.05 -5.40
C ARG A 93 -36.68 -18.76 -6.77
N GLU A 94 -36.71 -19.75 -7.65
CA GLU A 94 -37.59 -19.69 -8.78
C GLU A 94 -38.98 -20.01 -8.23
N ARG A 95 -39.68 -18.98 -7.75
CA ARG A 95 -41.09 -19.06 -7.32
C ARG A 95 -42.04 -19.44 -8.48
N ARG A 96 -41.51 -19.83 -9.64
CA ARG A 96 -42.30 -20.33 -10.76
C ARG A 96 -42.63 -21.78 -10.45
N SER A 97 -43.88 -22.02 -10.08
CA SER A 97 -44.45 -23.36 -10.10
C SER A 97 -44.28 -23.94 -11.50
N THR A 98 -44.04 -25.26 -11.54
CA THR A 98 -43.85 -26.06 -12.76
C THR A 98 -45.01 -25.92 -13.76
N SER A 99 -46.17 -25.41 -13.33
CA SER A 99 -47.36 -25.14 -14.15
C SER A 99 -47.21 -24.00 -15.18
N HIS A 100 -46.15 -23.19 -15.14
CA HIS A 100 -45.98 -22.03 -16.02
C HIS A 100 -44.75 -22.09 -16.93
N ARG A 101 -44.22 -23.30 -17.21
CA ARG A 101 -43.24 -23.43 -18.29
C ARG A 101 -43.99 -23.51 -19.62
N ALA A 102 -43.78 -22.53 -20.49
CA ALA A 102 -44.16 -22.64 -21.89
C ALA A 102 -43.39 -23.82 -22.52
N ALA A 103 -44.10 -24.60 -23.32
CA ALA A 103 -43.60 -25.78 -24.03
C ALA A 103 -42.46 -25.45 -25.00
#